data_AF-A0AAU3JMP0-F1
#
_entry.id   AF-A0AAU3JMP0-F1
#
_cell.length_a   1.000
_cell.length_b   1.000
_cell.length_c   1.000
_cell.angle_alpha   90.00
_cell.angle_beta   90.00
_cell.angle_gamma   90.00
#
_symmetry.space_group_name_H-M   'P 1'
#
loop_
_entity.id
_entity.type
_entity.pdbx_description
1 polymer ?
#
loop_
_entity_poly.entity_id
_entity_poly.type
_entity_poly.pdbx_seq_one_letter_code
_entity_poly.pdbx_strand_id
1 'polypeptide(L)' 'MTASQPDNIREHRWWTLTELNATVETVYPIGLVGLVTGVLEHGAPVRPVVLDG' A
#
# COMPACT_ATOMS: atom_id res chain seq x y z
N MET A 1 -16.61 -23.28 -8.38
CA MET A 1 -17.33 -22.04 -8.04
C MET A 1 -16.29 -20.93 -7.94
N THR A 2 -15.92 -20.37 -9.09
CA THR A 2 -14.83 -19.38 -9.22
C THR A 2 -15.43 -18.00 -9.19
N ALA A 3 -15.45 -17.37 -8.02
CA ALA A 3 -15.63 -15.92 -7.93
C ALA A 3 -14.27 -15.28 -8.26
N SER A 4 -13.92 -15.22 -9.55
CA SER A 4 -12.99 -14.20 -10.01
C SER A 4 -13.76 -12.89 -9.81
N GLN A 5 -13.47 -12.14 -8.75
CA GLN A 5 -14.05 -10.80 -8.57
C GLN A 5 -13.02 -9.76 -9.03
N PRO A 6 -12.96 -9.40 -10.33
CA PRO A 6 -12.27 -8.21 -10.76
C PRO A 6 -13.17 -6.96 -10.70
N ASP A 7 -14.37 -7.04 -10.10
CA ASP A 7 -15.40 -6.00 -10.18
C ASP A 7 -15.53 -5.13 -8.92
N ASN A 8 -14.42 -4.76 -8.29
CA ASN A 8 -14.45 -3.77 -7.20
C ASN A 8 -13.24 -2.84 -7.19
N ILE A 9 -12.40 -2.92 -8.24
CA ILE A 9 -11.30 -2.00 -8.42
C ILE A 9 -11.71 -1.08 -9.54
N ARG A 10 -12.18 0.11 -9.15
CA ARG A 10 -12.69 1.09 -10.10
C ARG A 10 -11.56 1.70 -10.91
N GLU A 11 -10.40 1.90 -10.28
CA GLU A 11 -9.24 2.53 -10.88
C GLU A 11 -7.96 1.99 -10.25
N HIS A 12 -6.88 1.96 -11.04
CA HIS A 12 -5.54 1.67 -10.56
C HIS A 12 -4.67 2.90 -10.81
N ARG A 13 -4.03 3.39 -9.76
CA ARG A 13 -3.10 4.51 -9.84
C ARG A 13 -1.75 4.11 -9.27
N TRP A 14 -0.69 4.48 -9.97
CA TRP A 14 0.68 4.38 -9.45
C TRP A 14 0.98 5.68 -8.68
N TRP A 15 1.18 5.56 -7.37
CA TRP A 15 1.57 6.68 -6.52
C TRP A 15 3.07 6.66 -6.25
N THR A 16 3.68 7.84 -6.27
CA THR A 16 4.99 8.05 -5.64
C THR A 16 4.85 8.08 -4.11
N LEU A 17 5.95 7.87 -3.38
CA LEU A 17 5.93 7.94 -1.91
C LEU A 17 5.43 9.30 -1.39
N THR A 18 5.84 10.39 -2.05
CA THR A 18 5.41 11.75 -1.70
C THR A 18 3.92 11.94 -1.92
N GLU A 19 3.37 11.42 -3.01
CA GLU A 19 1.92 11.45 -3.27
C GLU A 19 1.15 10.62 -2.25
N LEU A 20 1.64 9.42 -1.91
CA LEU A 20 1.03 8.57 -0.90
C LEU A 20 1.07 9.21 0.51
N ASN A 21 2.11 9.98 0.81
CA ASN A 21 2.24 10.68 2.08
C ASN A 21 1.41 11.98 2.13
N ALA A 22 1.20 12.63 0.98
CA ALA A 22 0.43 13.87 0.87
C ALA A 22 -1.06 13.64 0.56
N THR A 23 -1.45 12.41 0.21
CA THR A 23 -2.84 12.10 -0.13
C THR A 23 -3.75 12.21 1.08
N VAL A 24 -4.94 12.74 0.84
CA VAL A 24 -6.05 12.78 1.82
C VAL A 24 -7.04 11.64 1.59
N GLU A 25 -6.82 10.84 0.55
CA GLU A 25 -7.64 9.65 0.27
C GLU A 25 -7.36 8.58 1.33
N THR A 26 -8.41 7.87 1.74
CA THR A 26 -8.27 6.79 2.73
C THR A 26 -7.52 5.62 2.12
N VAL A 27 -6.21 5.57 2.35
CA VAL A 27 -5.34 4.48 1.91
C VAL A 27 -5.31 3.38 2.96
N TYR A 28 -5.73 2.18 2.56
CA TYR A 28 -5.54 0.97 3.33
C TYR A 28 -4.48 0.08 2.65
N PRO A 29 -3.67 -0.66 3.42
CA PRO A 29 -3.65 -0.72 4.89
C PRO A 29 -2.93 0.48 5.55
N ILE A 30 -3.30 0.78 6.81
CA ILE A 30 -2.69 1.83 7.63
C ILE A 30 -1.24 1.45 7.91
N GLY A 31 -0.33 2.39 7.67
CA GLY A 31 1.12 2.18 7.83
C GLY A 31 1.86 1.76 6.55
N LEU A 32 1.18 1.65 5.41
CA LEU A 32 1.81 1.36 4.12
C LEU A 32 2.91 2.37 3.77
N VAL A 33 2.67 3.67 3.98
CA VAL A 33 3.68 4.73 3.73
C VAL A 33 4.95 4.47 4.53
N GLY A 34 4.81 4.13 5.81
CA GLY A 34 5.95 3.84 6.69
C GLY A 34 6.72 2.59 6.23
N LEU A 35 6.01 1.54 5.81
CA LEU A 35 6.63 0.35 5.25
C LEU A 35 7.43 0.66 3.99
N VAL A 36 6.82 1.35 3.01
CA VAL A 36 7.49 1.68 1.74
C VAL A 36 8.68 2.60 1.98
N THR A 37 8.55 3.58 2.89
CA THR A 37 9.68 4.44 3.29
C THR A 37 10.82 3.61 3.87
N GLY A 38 10.53 2.72 4.83
CA GLY A 38 11.54 1.85 5.43
C GLY A 38 12.20 0.92 4.42
N VAL A 39 11.43 0.40 3.45
CA VAL A 39 11.96 -0.45 2.36
C VAL A 39 12.90 0.33 1.46
N LEU A 40 12.58 1.58 1.13
CA LEU A 40 13.41 2.41 0.27
C LEU A 40 14.69 2.87 0.98
N GLU A 41 14.61 3.22 2.26
CA GLU A 41 15.74 3.72 3.04
C GLU A 41 16.68 2.61 3.53
N HIS A 42 16.12 1.50 4.00
CA HIS A 42 16.87 0.42 4.66
C HIS A 42 16.90 -0.89 3.87
N GLY A 43 16.15 -0.99 2.76
CA GLY A 43 15.99 -2.22 1.99
C GLY A 43 14.84 -3.09 2.52
N ALA A 44 14.65 -4.24 1.88
CA ALA A 44 13.54 -5.14 2.21
C ALA A 44 13.58 -5.58 3.69
N PRO A 45 12.42 -5.57 4.39
CA PRO A 45 12.38 -5.96 5.79
C PRO A 45 12.73 -7.44 5.95
N VAL A 46 13.57 -7.73 6.94
CA VAL A 46 14.03 -9.10 7.25
C VAL A 46 12.89 -9.98 7.78
N ARG A 47 11.79 -9.37 8.24
CA ARG A 47 10.60 -10.06 8.75
C ARG A 47 9.34 -9.54 8.07
N PRO A 48 8.30 -10.38 7.94
CA PRO A 48 7.00 -9.94 7.45
C PRO A 48 6.47 -8.81 8.34
N VAL A 49 6.10 -7.69 7.72
CA VAL A 49 5.45 -6.57 8.40
C VAL A 49 3.95 -6.75 8.26
N VAL A 50 3.26 -6.87 9.39
CA VAL A 50 1.79 -6.89 9.42
C VAL A 50 1.32 -5.44 9.42
N LEU A 51 0.56 -5.07 8.39
CA LEU A 51 -0.09 -3.76 8.31
C LEU A 51 -1.54 -3.92 8.76
N ASP A 52 -2.02 -2.92 9.48
CA ASP A 52 -3.40 -2.89 10.00
C ASP A 52 -4.36 -2.40 8.89
N GLY A 53 -5.56 -2.96 8.82
CA GLY A 53 -6.51 -2.73 7.73
C GLY A 53 -7.93 -2.52 8.22
#